data_AF-A0A0U9HXF7-F1
#
_entry.id   AF-A0A0U9HXF7-F1
#
_cell.length_a   1.000
_cell.length_b   1.000
_cell.length_c   1.000
_cell.angle_alpha   90.00
_cell.angle_beta   90.00
_cell.angle_gamma   90.00
#
_symmetry.space_group_name_H-M   'P 1'
#
loop_
_entity.id
_entity.type
_entity.pdbx_description
1 polymer ?
#
loop_
_entity_poly.entity_id
_entity_poly.type
_entity_poly.pdbx_seq_one_letter_code
_entity_poly.pdbx_strand_id
1 'polypeptide(L)'
;MALQDIFKNMIFACLGMQEVLKDFLNDLVKRGKMSESEAAKIVNEFISKSEEAKESFKENFKEMIEKAIQGMNLATRQDLENLKSTINEMNLRISKIEEKLKE
;
A
#
# COMPACT_ATOMS: atom_id res chain seq x y z
N MET A 1 -0.05 1.44 -14.34
CA MET A 1 0.51 0.11 -14.69
C MET A 1 1.48 -0.38 -13.61
N ALA A 2 2.58 0.31 -13.32
CA ALA A 2 3.59 -0.16 -12.34
C ALA A 2 3.07 -0.57 -10.94
N LEU A 3 2.19 0.22 -10.30
CA LEU A 3 1.71 -0.08 -8.94
C LEU A 3 0.83 -1.35 -8.87
N GLN A 4 -0.01 -1.56 -9.88
CA GLN A 4 -0.89 -2.73 -9.95
C GLN A 4 -0.09 -4.03 -10.13
N ASP A 5 0.98 -3.97 -10.93
CA ASP A 5 1.86 -5.12 -11.16
C ASP A 5 2.70 -5.46 -9.92
N ILE A 6 3.21 -4.45 -9.21
CA ILE A 6 3.90 -4.64 -7.92
C ILE A 6 2.98 -5.30 -6.89
N PHE A 7 1.73 -4.83 -6.78
CA PHE A 7 0.76 -5.39 -5.84
C PHE A 7 0.37 -6.83 -6.21
N LYS A 8 0.15 -7.10 -7.49
CA LYS A 8 -0.17 -8.44 -8.00
C LYS A 8 0.98 -9.42 -7.72
N ASN A 9 2.22 -9.03 -8.01
CA ASN A 9 3.40 -9.86 -7.79
C ASN A 9 3.64 -10.13 -6.29
N MET A 10 3.36 -9.14 -5.43
CA MET A 10 3.45 -9.30 -3.98
C MET A 10 2.44 -10.33 -3.45
N ILE A 11 1.19 -10.31 -3.91
CA ILE A 11 0.18 -11.31 -3.52
C ILE A 11 0.62 -12.71 -3.96
N PHE A 12 1.10 -12.87 -5.19
CA PHE A 12 1.61 -14.17 -5.66
C PHE A 12 2.80 -14.66 -4.86
N ALA A 13 3.73 -13.79 -4.49
CA ALA A 13 4.86 -14.14 -3.64
C ALA A 13 4.42 -14.59 -2.24
N CYS A 14 3.47 -13.89 -1.62
CA CYS A 14 2.93 -14.27 -0.31
C CYS A 14 2.21 -15.63 -0.35
N LEU A 15 1.36 -15.86 -1.36
CA LEU A 15 0.66 -17.13 -1.53
C LEU A 15 1.63 -18.28 -1.80
N GLY A 16 2.62 -18.07 -2.67
CA GLY A 16 3.66 -19.07 -2.94
C GLY A 16 4.50 -19.40 -1.70
N MET A 17 4.84 -18.39 -0.89
CA MET A 17 5.56 -18.59 0.37
C MET A 17 4.76 -19.41 1.38
N GLN A 18 3.43 -19.18 1.48
CA GLN A 18 2.57 -19.95 2.37
C GLN A 18 2.46 -21.42 1.94
N GLU A 19 2.40 -21.68 0.64
CA GLU A 19 2.32 -23.03 0.07
C GLU A 19 3.63 -23.80 0.29
N VAL A 20 4.78 -23.17 0.03
CA VAL A 20 6.12 -23.73 0.32
C VAL A 20 6.30 -24.02 1.81
N LEU A 21 5.83 -23.14 2.69
CA LEU A 21 5.89 -23.35 4.14
C LEU A 21 5.06 -24.57 4.56
N LYS A 22 3.82 -24.71 4.05
CA LYS A 22 2.97 -25.87 4.34
C LYS A 22 3.60 -27.17 3.83
N ASP A 23 4.14 -27.17 2.62
CA ASP A 23 4.80 -28.34 2.05
C ASP A 23 6.04 -28.75 2.83
N PHE A 24 6.86 -27.79 3.27
CA PHE A 24 8.02 -28.04 4.11
C PHE A 24 7.63 -28.67 5.45
N LEU A 25 6.61 -28.11 6.13
CA LEU A 25 6.12 -28.65 7.40
C LEU A 25 5.51 -30.04 7.22
N ASN A 26 4.76 -30.27 6.14
CA ASN A 26 4.21 -31.58 5.80
C ASN A 26 5.31 -32.62 5.53
N ASP A 27 6.43 -32.25 4.90
CA ASP A 27 7.56 -33.14 4.68
C ASP A 27 8.25 -33.53 6.00
N LEU A 28 8.36 -32.60 6.95
CA LEU A 28 8.86 -32.88 8.29
C LEU A 28 7.95 -33.82 9.09
N VAL A 29 6.64 -33.69 8.94
CA VAL A 29 5.66 -34.63 9.51
C VAL A 29 5.82 -36.02 8.90
N LYS A 30 5.89 -36.12 7.57
CA LYS A 30 6.08 -37.40 6.87
C LYS A 30 7.38 -38.12 7.26
N ARG A 31 8.44 -37.36 7.54
CA ARG A 31 9.73 -37.89 8.02
C ARG A 31 9.71 -38.26 9.50
N GLY A 32 8.59 -38.10 10.20
CA GLY A 32 8.46 -38.38 11.63
C GLY A 32 9.25 -37.43 12.52
N LYS A 33 9.72 -36.30 11.98
CA LYS A 33 10.51 -35.30 12.72
C LYS A 33 9.64 -34.32 13.51
N MET A 34 8.33 -34.35 13.29
CA MET A 34 7.33 -33.45 13.86
C MET A 34 5.95 -34.10 13.79
N SER A 35 5.07 -33.77 14.73
CA SER A 35 3.65 -34.17 14.69
C SER A 35 2.80 -33.20 13.86
N GLU A 36 1.66 -33.66 13.34
CA GLU A 36 0.70 -32.80 12.63
C GLU A 36 0.23 -31.62 13.49
N SER A 37 0.09 -31.85 14.81
CA SER A 37 -0.32 -30.82 15.78
C SER A 37 0.72 -29.71 15.92
N GLU A 38 2.02 -30.06 15.92
CA GLU A 38 3.11 -29.08 15.95
C GLU A 38 3.20 -28.28 14.65
N ALA A 39 3.06 -28.93 13.50
CA ALA A 39 3.02 -28.25 12.20
C ALA A 39 1.86 -27.25 12.13
N ALA A 40 0.66 -27.65 12.58
CA ALA A 40 -0.52 -26.78 12.62
C ALA A 40 -0.32 -25.58 13.56
N LYS A 41 0.33 -25.79 14.72
CA LYS A 41 0.67 -24.69 15.64
C LYS A 41 1.62 -23.67 15.01
N ILE A 42 2.66 -24.14 14.31
CA ILE A 42 3.63 -23.25 13.65
C ILE A 42 2.96 -22.41 12.56
N VAL A 43 2.08 -23.01 11.75
CA VAL A 43 1.33 -22.27 10.72
C VAL A 43 0.42 -21.22 11.37
N ASN A 44 -0.29 -21.57 12.43
CA ASN A 44 -1.18 -20.63 13.13
C ASN A 44 -0.39 -19.48 13.78
N GLU A 45 0.75 -19.79 14.42
CA GLU A 45 1.60 -18.77 15.02
C GLU A 45 2.20 -17.82 13.97
N PHE A 46 2.58 -18.36 12.80
CA PHE A 46 3.04 -17.55 11.66
C PHE A 46 1.95 -16.60 11.17
N ILE A 47 0.71 -17.09 11.04
CA ILE A 47 -0.43 -16.25 10.61
C ILE A 47 -0.71 -15.15 11.64
N SER A 48 -0.80 -15.49 12.93
CA SER A 48 -1.06 -14.50 13.99
C SER A 48 0.04 -13.44 14.08
N LYS A 49 1.33 -13.84 14.03
CA LYS A 49 2.44 -12.88 14.00
C LYS A 49 2.44 -12.02 12.74
N SER A 50 2.03 -12.58 11.60
CA SER A 50 1.85 -11.83 10.35
C SER A 50 0.76 -10.76 10.48
N GLU A 51 -0.37 -11.06 11.13
CA GLU A 51 -1.45 -10.10 11.34
C GLU A 51 -1.00 -8.91 12.22
N GLU A 52 -0.29 -9.17 13.32
CA GLU A 52 0.30 -8.11 14.16
C GLU A 52 1.34 -7.28 13.40
N ALA A 53 2.21 -7.94 12.62
CA ALA A 53 3.21 -7.28 11.79
C ALA A 53 2.57 -6.43 10.67
N LYS A 54 1.38 -6.81 10.17
CA LYS A 54 0.69 -6.11 9.08
C LYS A 54 0.24 -4.71 9.47
N GLU A 55 -0.24 -4.52 10.70
CA GLU A 55 -0.70 -3.20 11.20
C GLU A 55 0.47 -2.20 11.22
N SER A 56 1.56 -2.58 11.89
CA SER A 56 2.79 -1.77 11.96
C SER A 56 3.45 -1.60 10.59
N PHE A 57 3.43 -2.62 9.73
CA PHE A 57 3.93 -2.53 8.37
C PHE A 57 3.12 -1.54 7.55
N LYS A 58 1.77 -1.53 7.66
CA LYS A 58 0.90 -0.64 6.89
C LYS A 58 1.18 0.83 7.20
N GLU A 59 1.40 1.18 8.47
CA GLU A 59 1.75 2.56 8.87
C GLU A 59 3.12 2.97 8.31
N ASN A 60 4.15 2.15 8.52
CA ASN A 60 5.50 2.43 8.02
C ASN A 60 5.56 2.49 6.49
N PHE A 61 4.81 1.61 5.81
CA PHE A 61 4.73 1.55 4.36
C PHE A 61 4.03 2.77 3.78
N LYS A 62 2.95 3.24 4.44
CA LYS A 62 2.27 4.48 4.05
C LYS A 62 3.22 5.68 4.16
N GLU A 63 3.94 5.82 5.26
CA GLU A 63 4.94 6.88 5.41
C GLU A 63 6.05 6.80 4.35
N MET A 64 6.54 5.60 4.05
CA MET A 64 7.60 5.41 3.05
C MET A 64 7.12 5.83 1.65
N ILE A 65 5.87 5.48 1.29
CA ILE A 65 5.28 5.92 0.02
C ILE A 65 5.08 7.43 0.01
N GLU A 66 4.55 8.02 1.08
CA GLU A 66 4.36 9.47 1.17
C GLU A 66 5.69 10.22 1.01
N LYS A 67 6.73 9.78 1.71
CA LYS A 67 8.10 10.33 1.60
C LYS A 67 8.69 10.16 0.20
N ALA A 68 8.49 9.00 -0.43
CA ALA A 68 8.97 8.75 -1.79
C ALA A 68 8.27 9.66 -2.81
N ILE A 69 6.95 9.82 -2.72
CA ILE A 69 6.17 10.71 -3.60
C ILE A 69 6.59 12.17 -3.39
N GLN A 70 6.76 12.61 -2.15
CA GLN A 70 7.24 13.95 -1.82
C GLN A 70 8.65 14.21 -2.38
N GLY A 71 9.57 13.24 -2.25
CA GLY A 71 10.93 13.36 -2.77
C GLY A 71 11.01 13.39 -4.30
N MET A 72 10.00 12.87 -5.00
CA MET A 72 9.93 12.87 -6.47
C MET A 72 9.29 14.15 -7.06
N ASN A 73 8.96 15.14 -6.23
CA ASN A 73 8.28 16.38 -6.64
C ASN A 73 6.99 16.12 -7.44
N LEU A 74 6.26 15.05 -7.08
CA LEU A 74 5.01 14.66 -7.73
C LEU A 74 3.85 15.41 -7.09
N ALA A 75 3.07 16.14 -7.90
CA ALA A 75 1.87 16.82 -7.44
C ALA A 75 0.80 15.79 -7.02
N THR A 76 0.28 15.92 -5.80
CA THR A 76 -0.83 15.10 -5.32
C THR A 76 -2.16 15.56 -5.94
N ARG A 77 -3.19 14.72 -5.83
CA ARG A 77 -4.55 15.13 -6.23
C ARG A 77 -5.02 16.36 -5.45
N GLN A 78 -4.68 16.46 -4.16
CA GLN A 78 -5.04 17.61 -3.34
C GLN A 78 -4.36 18.89 -3.86
N ASP A 79 -3.10 18.81 -4.27
CA ASP A 79 -2.38 19.95 -4.84
C ASP A 79 -3.04 20.45 -6.12
N LEU A 80 -3.50 19.52 -6.97
CA LEU A 80 -4.23 19.85 -8.20
C LEU A 80 -5.61 20.49 -7.91
N GLU A 81 -6.33 20.00 -6.90
CA GLU A 81 -7.61 20.59 -6.50
C GLU A 81 -7.44 21.99 -5.91
N ASN A 82 -6.44 22.17 -5.06
CA ASN A 82 -6.08 23.48 -4.51
C ASN A 82 -5.72 24.46 -5.63
N LEU A 83 -4.90 24.03 -6.59
CA LEU A 83 -4.53 24.85 -7.74
C LEU A 83 -5.76 25.23 -8.59
N LYS A 84 -6.67 24.28 -8.84
CA LYS A 84 -7.91 24.53 -9.59
C LYS A 84 -8.80 25.54 -8.86
N SER A 85 -8.90 25.45 -7.54
CA SER A 85 -9.63 26.42 -6.72
C SER A 85 -9.04 27.83 -6.85
N THR A 86 -7.72 27.95 -6.70
CA THR A 86 -7.01 29.23 -6.85
C THR A 86 -7.20 29.84 -8.24
N ILE A 87 -7.12 29.02 -9.30
CA ILE A 87 -7.36 29.48 -10.68
C ILE A 87 -8.79 30.01 -10.83
N ASN A 88 -9.79 29.30 -10.29
CA ASN A 88 -11.18 29.75 -10.35
C ASN A 88 -11.39 31.08 -9.61
N GLU A 89 -10.79 31.23 -8.42
CA GLU A 89 -10.89 32.47 -7.65
C GLU A 89 -10.23 33.64 -8.38
N MET A 90 -9.07 33.42 -9.00
CA MET A 90 -8.40 34.42 -9.83
C MET A 90 -9.25 34.81 -11.04
N ASN A 91 -9.83 33.84 -11.76
CA ASN A 91 -10.71 34.11 -12.91
C ASN A 91 -11.94 34.93 -12.52
N LEU A 92 -12.52 34.66 -11.35
CA LEU A 92 -13.63 35.45 -10.80
C LEU A 92 -13.21 36.90 -10.51
N ARG A 93 -12.03 37.11 -9.94
CA ARG A 93 -11.50 38.45 -9.66
C ARG A 93 -11.20 39.21 -10.96
N ILE A 94 -10.60 38.55 -11.95
CA ILE A 94 -10.33 39.14 -13.27
C ILE A 94 -11.64 39.55 -13.93
N SER A 95 -12.65 38.67 -13.96
CA SER A 95 -13.96 38.97 -14.57
C SER A 95 -14.63 40.21 -13.94
N LYS A 96 -14.57 40.33 -12.61
CA LYS A 96 -15.09 41.50 -11.87
C LYS A 96 -14.33 42.79 -12.20
N ILE A 97 -13.03 42.71 -12.47
CA ILE A 97 -12.22 43.87 -12.87
C ILE A 97 -12.54 44.26 -14.31
N GLU A 98 -12.71 43.29 -15.21
CA GLU A 98 -13.09 43.52 -16.60
C GLU A 98 -14.49 44.14 -16.74
N GLU A 99 -15.45 43.74 -15.91
CA GLU A 99 -16.77 44.38 -15.84
C GLU A 99 -16.67 45.85 -15.41
N LYS A 100 -15.87 46.14 -14.38
CA LYS A 100 -15.65 47.52 -13.89
C LYS A 100 -14.88 48.42 -14.86
N LEU A 101 -14.15 47.85 -15.82
CA LEU A 101 -13.43 48.60 -16.85
C LEU A 101 -14.30 48.88 -18.10
N LYS A 102 -15.45 48.22 -18.22
CA LYS A 102 -16.41 48.42 -19.33
C LYS A 102 -17.53 49.41 -19.00
N GLU A 103 -17.74 49.71 -17.71
CA GLU A 103 -18.53 50.86 -17.23
C GLU A 103 -17.73 52.16 -17.29
#